data_AF-H2ZLT9-F1
#
_entry.id   AF-H2ZLT9-F1
#
_cell.length_a   1.000
_cell.length_b   1.000
_cell.length_c   1.000
_cell.angle_alpha   90.00
_cell.angle_beta   90.00
_cell.angle_gamma   90.00
#
_symmetry.space_group_name_H-M   'P 1'
#
loop_
_entity.id
_entity.type
_entity.pdbx_description
1 polymer ?
#
loop_
_entity_poly.entity_id
_entity_poly.type
_entity_poly.pdbx_seq_one_letter_code
_entity_poly.pdbx_strand_id
1 'polypeptide(L)'
;MQRMLASLSVWQKMKFAFLLLQEFKPISAEDVEKLKERDMFEQLMAEMVGEFPHMANALVAERDIFLTGYLQHTMKMKVTLPDESVVPAVIVGVVGIGHTGGIQKLFQQDITDEQMEEIQKLPKPSRVKQALKIAVKGVLLSAVIYSVYRFISWTGFYQNVVSLVPGI
;
A
#
# COMPACT_ATOMS: atom_id res chain seq x y z
N MET A 1 4.38 3.79 -2.18
CA MET A 1 3.04 4.17 -2.68
C MET A 1 1.89 3.55 -1.89
N GLN A 2 1.84 2.22 -1.68
CA GLN A 2 0.74 1.64 -0.90
C GLN A 2 0.68 2.13 0.57
N ARG A 3 1.84 2.34 1.20
CA ARG A 3 1.98 2.98 2.53
C ARG A 3 1.45 4.42 2.57
N MET A 4 1.85 5.22 1.58
CA MET A 4 1.35 6.58 1.38
C MET A 4 -0.17 6.61 1.34
N LEU A 5 -0.79 5.80 0.45
CA LEU A 5 -2.23 5.71 0.36
C LEU A 5 -2.86 5.17 1.65
N ALA A 6 -2.18 4.28 2.38
CA ALA A 6 -2.66 3.80 3.67
C ALA A 6 -2.69 4.89 4.74
N SER A 7 -1.70 5.79 4.77
CA SER A 7 -1.60 6.93 5.70
C SER A 7 -2.64 8.03 5.47
N LEU A 8 -3.30 8.05 4.32
CA LEU A 8 -4.37 9.00 4.04
C LEU A 8 -5.62 8.71 4.87
N SER A 9 -6.26 9.77 5.39
CA SER A 9 -7.62 9.69 5.92
C SER A 9 -8.63 9.32 4.83
N VAL A 10 -9.82 8.89 5.24
CA VAL A 10 -10.90 8.54 4.28
C VAL A 10 -11.28 9.75 3.43
N TRP A 11 -11.31 10.94 4.02
CA TRP A 11 -11.57 12.19 3.29
C TRP A 11 -10.51 12.48 2.23
N GLN A 12 -9.24 12.34 2.59
CA GLN A 12 -8.12 12.55 1.66
C GLN A 12 -8.11 11.52 0.53
N LYS A 13 -8.47 10.26 0.83
CA LYS A 13 -8.66 9.21 -0.19
C LYS A 13 -9.77 9.56 -1.17
N MET A 14 -10.91 10.07 -0.67
CA MET A 14 -12.03 10.51 -1.51
C MET A 14 -11.63 11.70 -2.40
N LYS A 15 -10.93 12.70 -1.83
CA LYS A 15 -10.44 13.86 -2.59
C LYS A 15 -9.42 13.47 -3.65
N PHE A 16 -8.46 12.60 -3.32
CA PHE A 16 -7.50 12.05 -4.28
C PHE A 16 -8.20 11.25 -5.38
N ALA A 17 -9.17 10.40 -5.04
CA ALA A 17 -9.96 9.69 -6.04
C ALA A 17 -10.74 10.65 -6.95
N PHE A 18 -11.29 11.74 -6.40
CA PHE A 18 -11.97 12.77 -7.18
C PHE A 18 -11.02 13.50 -8.15
N LEU A 19 -9.84 13.90 -7.68
CA LEU A 19 -8.79 14.52 -8.52
C LEU A 19 -8.37 13.59 -9.66
N LEU A 20 -8.13 12.32 -9.36
CA LEU A 20 -7.84 11.31 -10.40
C LEU A 20 -9.00 11.23 -11.39
N LEU A 21 -10.24 11.07 -10.93
CA LEU A 21 -11.41 10.94 -11.82
C LEU A 21 -11.66 12.18 -12.69
N GLN A 22 -11.28 13.37 -12.22
CA GLN A 22 -11.41 14.62 -12.98
C GLN A 22 -10.39 14.70 -14.13
N GLU A 23 -9.18 14.19 -13.90
CA GLU A 23 -8.13 14.07 -14.92
C GLU A 23 -8.40 12.91 -15.90
N PHE A 24 -9.01 11.82 -15.43
CA PHE A 24 -9.37 10.65 -16.24
C PHE A 24 -10.74 10.79 -16.95
N LYS A 25 -10.80 11.62 -17.99
CA LYS A 25 -11.86 11.55 -19.03
C LYS A 25 -11.75 10.25 -19.86
N PRO A 26 -12.80 9.80 -20.59
CA PRO A 26 -12.77 8.48 -21.26
C PRO A 26 -11.56 8.33 -22.19
N ILE A 27 -10.72 7.37 -21.84
CA ILE A 27 -9.36 7.15 -22.33
C ILE A 27 -9.39 6.58 -23.77
N SER A 28 -8.83 7.34 -24.72
CA SER A 28 -8.45 6.90 -26.07
C SER A 28 -7.13 6.11 -26.02
N ALA A 29 -6.80 5.32 -27.04
CA ALA A 29 -5.51 4.61 -27.12
C ALA A 29 -4.29 5.56 -27.11
N GLU A 30 -4.46 6.82 -27.55
CA GLU A 30 -3.45 7.90 -27.43
C GLU A 30 -3.26 8.38 -25.98
N ASP A 31 -4.30 8.33 -25.14
CA ASP A 31 -4.22 8.75 -23.74
C ASP A 31 -3.44 7.73 -22.90
N VAL A 32 -3.35 6.47 -23.34
CA VAL A 32 -2.51 5.43 -22.72
C VAL A 32 -1.01 5.74 -22.86
N GLU A 33 -0.62 6.47 -23.91
CA GLU A 33 0.78 6.88 -24.12
C GLU A 33 1.14 8.13 -23.31
N LYS A 34 0.22 9.09 -23.22
CA LYS A 34 0.33 10.22 -22.27
C LYS A 34 0.30 9.79 -20.81
N LEU A 35 -0.36 8.67 -20.49
CA LEU A 35 -0.30 8.06 -19.15
C LEU A 35 1.07 7.50 -18.78
N LYS A 36 1.96 7.24 -19.75
CA LYS A 36 3.37 6.92 -19.49
C LYS A 36 4.22 8.18 -19.24
N GLU A 37 3.71 9.36 -19.56
CA GLU A 37 4.44 10.60 -19.33
C GLU A 37 4.49 10.89 -17.83
N ARG A 38 5.72 11.06 -17.33
CA ARG A 38 6.00 11.39 -15.93
C ARG A 38 5.25 12.64 -15.48
N ASP A 39 4.92 13.55 -16.39
CA ASP A 39 4.35 14.86 -16.11
C ASP A 39 2.99 14.80 -15.42
N MET A 40 2.06 13.92 -15.85
CA MET A 40 0.74 13.84 -15.21
C MET A 40 0.83 13.28 -13.79
N PHE A 41 1.71 12.29 -13.58
CA PHE A 41 1.98 11.74 -12.25
C PHE A 41 2.74 12.74 -11.36
N GLU A 42 3.71 13.46 -11.91
CA GLU A 42 4.46 14.50 -11.21
C GLU A 42 3.58 15.67 -10.79
N GLN A 43 2.63 16.08 -11.63
CA GLN A 43 1.66 17.13 -11.31
C GLN A 43 0.73 16.70 -10.17
N LEU A 44 0.25 15.45 -10.18
CA LEU A 44 -0.49 14.85 -9.06
C LEU A 44 0.36 14.77 -7.79
N MET A 45 1.65 14.44 -7.91
CA MET A 45 2.56 14.44 -6.75
C MET A 45 2.80 15.85 -6.22
N ALA A 46 2.93 16.86 -7.09
CA ALA A 46 3.18 18.24 -6.72
C ALA A 46 1.99 18.86 -5.99
N GLU A 47 0.76 18.67 -6.50
CA GLU A 47 -0.46 19.08 -5.81
C GLU A 47 -0.61 18.37 -4.45
N MET A 48 -0.25 17.08 -4.39
CA MET A 48 -0.31 16.30 -3.16
C MET A 48 0.76 16.70 -2.13
N VAL A 49 1.95 17.14 -2.55
CA VAL A 49 2.97 17.74 -1.67
C VAL A 49 2.49 19.07 -1.10
N GLY A 50 1.78 19.87 -1.91
CA GLY A 50 1.18 21.14 -1.50
C GLY A 50 0.05 20.97 -0.47
N GLU A 51 -0.85 20.01 -0.70
CA GLU A 51 -1.99 19.77 0.21
C GLU A 51 -1.65 18.89 1.42
N PHE A 52 -0.69 17.98 1.30
CA PHE A 52 -0.37 16.97 2.31
C PHE A 52 1.14 16.86 2.60
N PRO A 53 1.80 17.96 3.03
CA PRO A 53 3.25 18.00 3.22
C PRO A 53 3.75 16.96 4.25
N HIS A 54 2.96 16.68 5.29
CA HIS A 54 3.31 15.68 6.31
C HIS A 54 3.47 14.26 5.71
N MET A 55 2.72 13.94 4.65
CA MET A 55 2.77 12.64 4.00
C MET A 55 3.98 12.51 3.06
N ALA A 56 4.26 13.56 2.27
CA ALA A 56 5.46 13.62 1.44
C ALA A 56 6.72 13.54 2.29
N ASN A 57 6.75 14.25 3.42
CA ASN A 57 7.85 14.21 4.37
C ASN A 57 8.04 12.83 5.00
N ALA A 58 6.95 12.12 5.34
CA ALA A 58 7.05 10.75 5.85
C ALA A 58 7.65 9.79 4.81
N LEU A 59 7.32 9.96 3.52
CA LEU A 59 7.89 9.13 2.45
C LEU A 59 9.37 9.41 2.19
N VAL A 60 9.79 10.67 2.24
CA VAL A 60 11.20 11.03 2.09
C VAL A 60 11.99 10.53 3.29
N ALA A 61 11.46 10.70 4.51
CA ALA A 61 12.09 10.20 5.73
C ALA A 61 12.25 8.67 5.74
N GLU A 62 11.24 7.90 5.35
CA GLU A 62 11.37 6.43 5.23
C GLU A 62 12.47 6.04 4.22
N ARG A 63 12.56 6.75 3.08
CA ARG A 63 13.62 6.53 2.10
C ARG A 63 14.99 6.91 2.62
N ASP A 64 15.11 8.02 3.35
CA ASP A 64 16.38 8.46 3.94
C ASP A 64 16.89 7.44 4.96
N ILE A 65 16.02 6.86 5.78
CA ILE A 65 16.36 5.77 6.71
C ILE A 65 16.87 4.55 5.94
N PHE A 66 16.15 4.12 4.91
CA PHE A 66 16.56 2.97 4.11
C PHE A 66 17.91 3.19 3.40
N LEU A 67 18.09 4.35 2.74
CA LEU A 67 19.33 4.68 2.03
C LEU A 67 20.52 4.79 2.98
N THR A 68 20.31 5.38 4.15
CA THR A 68 21.36 5.50 5.17
C THR A 68 21.76 4.13 5.72
N GLY A 69 20.80 3.28 6.07
CA GLY A 69 21.07 1.93 6.55
C GLY A 69 21.77 1.08 5.48
N TYR A 70 21.36 1.23 4.21
CA TYR A 70 22.03 0.55 3.11
C TYR A 70 23.50 0.98 2.97
N LEU A 71 23.79 2.29 3.05
CA LEU A 71 25.16 2.79 3.04
C LEU A 71 25.98 2.23 4.21
N GLN A 72 25.44 2.29 5.44
CA GLN A 72 26.11 1.73 6.63
C GLN A 72 26.37 0.24 6.49
N HIS A 73 25.41 -0.53 5.96
CA HIS A 73 25.57 -1.96 5.70
C HIS A 73 26.68 -2.21 4.68
N THR A 74 26.70 -1.47 3.57
CA THR A 74 27.75 -1.61 2.55
C THR A 74 29.15 -1.23 3.06
N MET A 75 29.26 -0.30 4.00
CA MET A 75 30.56 0.06 4.62
C MET A 75 31.14 -1.06 5.49
N LYS A 76 30.33 -2.04 5.92
CA LYS A 76 30.82 -3.22 6.65
C LYS A 76 31.47 -4.26 5.72
N MET A 77 31.36 -4.08 4.40
CA MET A 77 31.98 -4.98 3.42
C MET A 77 33.51 -4.92 3.47
N LYS A 78 34.13 -6.05 3.22
CA LYS A 78 35.59 -6.21 3.14
C LYS A 78 35.96 -6.71 1.76
N VAL A 79 37.14 -6.32 1.30
CA VAL A 79 37.71 -6.75 0.02
C VAL A 79 38.97 -7.55 0.29
N THR A 80 39.11 -8.67 -0.41
CA THR A 80 40.34 -9.46 -0.41
C THR A 80 41.24 -8.97 -1.53
N LEU A 81 42.48 -8.64 -1.19
CA LEU A 81 43.50 -8.19 -2.13
C LEU A 81 44.24 -9.41 -2.75
N PRO A 82 45.01 -9.21 -3.83
CA PRO A 82 45.77 -10.29 -4.49
C PRO A 82 46.81 -10.98 -3.59
N ASP A 83 47.22 -10.32 -2.50
CA ASP A 83 48.12 -10.85 -1.48
C ASP A 83 47.37 -11.58 -0.34
N GLU A 84 46.10 -11.92 -0.56
CA GLU A 84 45.17 -12.54 0.39
C GLU A 84 44.85 -11.70 1.64
N SER A 85 45.33 -10.45 1.71
CA SER A 85 45.00 -9.55 2.81
C SER A 85 43.55 -9.05 2.69
N VAL A 86 42.87 -8.93 3.84
CA VAL A 86 41.46 -8.49 3.90
C VAL A 86 41.41 -7.07 4.45
N VAL A 87 40.96 -6.13 3.63
CA VAL A 87 40.87 -4.69 3.97
C VAL A 87 39.44 -4.18 3.90
N PRO A 88 39.09 -3.11 4.65
CA PRO A 88 37.78 -2.46 4.50
C PRO A 88 37.55 -1.94 3.08
N ALA A 89 36.34 -2.12 2.56
CA ALA A 89 35.97 -1.57 1.25
C ALA A 89 35.88 -0.03 1.30
N VAL A 90 36.40 0.63 0.27
CA VAL A 90 36.12 2.06 0.05
C VAL A 90 34.83 2.17 -0.75
N ILE A 91 33.81 2.78 -0.15
CA ILE A 91 32.47 2.90 -0.75
C ILE A 91 32.21 4.34 -1.15
N VAL A 92 31.75 4.55 -2.38
CA VAL A 92 31.27 5.84 -2.87
C VAL A 92 29.78 5.72 -3.19
N GLY A 93 28.94 6.38 -2.40
CA GLY A 93 27.50 6.44 -2.61
C GLY A 93 27.10 7.67 -3.41
N VAL A 94 26.41 7.47 -4.54
CA VAL A 94 25.80 8.57 -5.31
C VAL A 94 24.33 8.64 -4.95
N VAL A 95 23.90 9.77 -4.41
CA VAL A 95 22.51 9.99 -3.96
C VAL A 95 21.95 11.28 -4.54
N GLY A 96 20.63 11.33 -4.73
CA GLY A 96 19.95 12.53 -5.19
C GLY A 96 19.99 13.65 -4.14
N ILE A 97 20.02 14.91 -4.59
CA ILE A 97 20.11 16.10 -3.73
C ILE A 97 19.00 16.18 -2.67
N GLY A 98 17.82 15.64 -2.95
CA GLY A 98 16.70 15.60 -2.00
C GLY A 98 16.95 14.72 -0.76
N HIS A 99 17.91 13.79 -0.82
CA HIS A 99 18.20 12.84 0.25
C HIS A 99 19.46 13.18 1.05
N THR A 100 20.33 14.04 0.53
CA THR A 100 21.65 14.34 1.14
C THR A 100 21.51 14.83 2.58
N GLY A 101 20.63 15.81 2.82
CA GLY A 101 20.41 16.37 4.16
C GLY A 101 19.77 15.38 5.14
N GLY A 102 18.92 14.48 4.65
CA GLY A 102 18.32 13.43 5.47
C GLY A 102 19.33 12.36 5.87
N ILE A 103 20.12 11.90 4.89
CA ILE A 103 21.20 10.94 5.11
C ILE A 103 22.22 11.48 6.10
N GLN A 104 22.69 12.73 5.95
CA GLN A 104 23.66 13.34 6.87
C GLN A 104 23.16 13.37 8.32
N LYS A 105 21.87 13.63 8.54
CA LYS A 105 21.26 13.64 9.90
C LYS A 105 21.17 12.24 10.51
N LEU A 106 20.89 11.24 9.68
CA LEU A 106 20.72 9.85 10.10
C LEU A 106 22.04 9.07 10.15
N PHE A 107 23.10 9.56 9.51
CA PHE A 107 24.33 8.78 9.29
C PHE A 107 25.05 8.35 10.57
N GLN A 108 24.89 9.11 11.67
CA GLN A 108 25.45 8.76 12.98
C GLN A 108 24.54 7.85 13.83
N GLN A 109 23.32 7.60 13.38
CA GLN A 109 22.39 6.69 14.04
C GLN A 109 22.64 5.29 13.49
N ASP A 110 22.77 4.28 14.36
CA ASP A 110 22.89 2.89 13.92
C ASP A 110 21.53 2.39 13.43
N ILE A 111 21.38 2.26 12.12
CA ILE A 111 20.15 1.75 11.51
C ILE A 111 20.28 0.24 11.41
N THR A 112 19.41 -0.48 12.13
CA THR A 112 19.49 -1.94 12.18
C THR A 112 18.87 -2.57 10.93
N ASP A 113 19.33 -3.78 10.60
CA ASP A 113 18.80 -4.53 9.46
C ASP A 113 17.28 -4.79 9.62
N GLU A 114 16.78 -4.96 10.86
CA GLU A 114 15.35 -5.12 11.13
C GLU A 114 14.54 -3.86 10.75
N GLN A 115 15.07 -2.66 11.02
CA GLN A 115 14.41 -1.41 10.66
C GLN A 115 14.31 -1.27 9.14
N MET A 116 15.36 -1.65 8.42
CA MET A 116 15.35 -1.66 6.95
C MET A 116 14.36 -2.68 6.37
N GLU A 117 14.27 -3.87 6.97
CA GLU A 117 13.27 -4.87 6.58
C GLU A 117 11.83 -4.41 6.86
N GLU A 118 11.59 -3.71 7.96
CA GLU A 118 10.26 -3.19 8.31
C GLU A 118 9.78 -2.12 7.31
N ILE A 119 10.70 -1.31 6.80
CA ILE A 119 10.38 -0.31 5.75
C ILE A 119 9.99 -1.02 4.44
N GLN A 120 10.64 -2.14 4.12
CA GLN A 120 10.32 -2.95 2.93
C GLN A 120 9.00 -3.71 3.06
N LYS A 121 8.61 -4.09 4.29
CA LYS A 121 7.34 -4.79 4.54
C LYS A 121 6.17 -3.82 4.38
N LEU A 122 5.16 -4.23 3.61
CA LEU A 122 3.91 -3.50 3.51
C LEU A 122 3.17 -3.54 4.86
N PRO A 123 2.57 -2.42 5.30
CA PRO A 123 1.82 -2.39 6.54
C PRO A 123 0.68 -3.40 6.44
N LYS A 124 0.57 -4.25 7.45
CA LYS A 124 -0.46 -5.29 7.49
C LYS A 124 -1.84 -4.62 7.36
N PRO A 125 -2.78 -5.19 6.58
CA PRO A 125 -4.11 -4.62 6.45
C PRO A 125 -4.75 -4.51 7.83
N SER A 126 -5.33 -3.35 8.14
CA SER A 126 -5.98 -3.10 9.43
C SER A 126 -7.02 -4.19 9.74
N ARG A 127 -7.01 -4.70 10.98
CA ARG A 127 -7.97 -5.71 11.48
C ARG A 127 -9.43 -5.28 11.27
N VAL A 128 -9.70 -3.98 11.28
CA VAL A 128 -11.01 -3.39 10.99
C VAL A 128 -11.48 -3.71 9.57
N LYS A 129 -10.59 -3.63 8.58
CA LYS A 129 -10.91 -3.98 7.18
C LYS A 129 -11.21 -5.46 7.02
N GLN A 130 -10.51 -6.31 7.76
CA GLN A 130 -10.79 -7.76 7.76
C GLN A 130 -12.16 -8.05 8.39
N ALA A 131 -12.47 -7.45 9.53
CA ALA A 131 -13.76 -7.59 10.19
C ALA A 131 -14.91 -7.10 9.30
N LEU A 132 -14.76 -5.92 8.67
CA LEU A 132 -15.76 -5.38 7.74
C LEU A 132 -15.99 -6.31 6.54
N LYS A 133 -14.92 -6.88 5.97
CA LYS A 133 -15.03 -7.83 4.85
C LYS A 133 -15.81 -9.09 5.24
N ILE A 134 -15.60 -9.60 6.45
CA ILE A 134 -16.34 -10.75 6.98
C ILE A 134 -17.80 -10.37 7.21
N ALA A 135 -18.06 -9.20 7.81
CA ALA A 135 -19.42 -8.72 8.05
C ALA A 135 -20.22 -8.57 6.74
N VAL A 136 -19.64 -7.95 5.70
CA VAL A 136 -20.30 -7.80 4.39
C VAL A 136 -20.61 -9.15 3.76
N LYS A 137 -19.67 -10.11 3.82
CA LYS A 137 -19.92 -11.48 3.34
C LYS A 137 -21.04 -12.17 4.14
N GLY A 138 -21.08 -11.98 5.45
CA GLY A 138 -22.12 -12.51 6.33
C GLY A 138 -23.51 -11.95 5.98
N VAL A 139 -23.61 -10.64 5.73
CA VAL A 139 -24.86 -9.98 5.33
C VAL A 139 -25.33 -10.47 3.95
N LEU A 140 -24.43 -10.61 2.98
CA LEU A 140 -24.80 -11.15 1.66
C LEU A 140 -25.30 -12.59 1.77
N LEU A 141 -24.62 -13.42 2.57
CA LEU A 141 -25.02 -14.81 2.77
C LEU A 141 -26.37 -14.90 3.49
N SER A 142 -26.60 -14.10 4.53
CA SER A 142 -27.87 -14.09 5.24
C SER A 142 -29.02 -13.60 4.36
N ALA A 143 -28.79 -12.60 3.50
CA ALA A 143 -29.78 -12.13 2.53
C ALA A 143 -30.15 -13.23 1.52
N VAL A 144 -29.18 -14.00 1.03
CA VAL A 144 -29.44 -15.15 0.14
C VAL A 144 -30.24 -16.23 0.85
N ILE A 145 -29.82 -16.64 2.06
CA ILE A 145 -30.54 -17.66 2.86
C ILE A 145 -31.97 -17.21 3.16
N TYR A 146 -32.15 -15.95 3.57
CA TYR A 146 -33.47 -15.39 3.85
C TYR A 146 -34.35 -15.36 2.59
N SER A 147 -33.79 -14.97 1.45
CA SER A 147 -34.52 -14.94 0.17
C SER A 147 -34.97 -16.34 -0.24
N VAL A 148 -34.11 -17.35 -0.10
CA VAL A 148 -34.46 -18.75 -0.37
C VAL A 148 -35.54 -19.26 0.59
N TYR A 149 -35.39 -19.01 1.89
CA TYR A 149 -36.42 -19.37 2.89
C TYR A 149 -37.77 -18.71 2.61
N ARG A 150 -37.75 -17.41 2.27
CA ARG A 150 -38.94 -16.63 1.91
C ARG A 150 -39.60 -17.16 0.63
N PHE A 151 -38.81 -17.56 -0.36
CA PHE A 151 -39.31 -18.14 -1.61
C PHE A 151 -39.96 -19.52 -1.40
N ILE A 152 -39.33 -20.40 -0.61
CA ILE A 152 -39.87 -21.74 -0.28
C ILE A 152 -41.16 -21.65 0.55
N SER A 153 -41.23 -20.71 1.49
CA SER A 153 -42.44 -20.47 2.28
C SER A 153 -43.56 -19.83 1.46
N TRP A 154 -43.25 -19.04 0.43
CA TRP A 154 -44.24 -18.43 -0.47
C TRP A 154 -44.79 -19.40 -1.52
N THR A 155 -43.99 -20.32 -2.06
CA THR A 155 -44.43 -21.34 -3.04
C THR A 155 -45.28 -22.46 -2.42
N GLY A 156 -45.61 -22.38 -1.13
CA GLY A 156 -46.48 -23.35 -0.46
C GLY A 156 -45.86 -24.75 -0.33
N PHE A 157 -44.56 -24.91 -0.57
CA PHE A 157 -43.87 -26.21 -0.53
C PHE A 157 -44.02 -26.93 0.83
N TYR A 158 -44.10 -26.17 1.92
CA TYR A 158 -44.39 -26.71 3.25
C TYR A 158 -45.75 -27.43 3.33
N GLN A 159 -46.79 -26.94 2.66
CA GLN A 159 -48.09 -27.62 2.65
C GLN A 159 -48.04 -28.91 1.82
N ASN A 160 -47.33 -28.91 0.69
CA ASN A 160 -47.16 -30.11 -0.15
C ASN A 160 -46.34 -31.21 0.54
N VAL A 161 -45.22 -30.87 1.20
CA VAL A 161 -44.38 -31.87 1.88
C VAL A 161 -45.04 -32.42 3.16
N VAL A 162 -45.73 -31.59 3.94
CA VAL A 162 -46.47 -32.07 5.13
C VAL A 162 -47.65 -32.97 4.75
N SER A 163 -48.28 -32.76 3.59
CA SER A 163 -49.33 -33.66 3.07
C SER A 163 -48.80 -35.01 2.54
N LEU A 164 -47.49 -35.12 2.28
CA LEU A 164 -46.82 -36.32 1.77
C LEU A 164 -46.28 -37.23 2.88
N VAL A 165 -46.28 -36.77 4.14
CA VAL A 165 -45.98 -37.60 5.32
C VAL A 165 -47.32 -37.99 5.94
N PRO A 166 -47.83 -39.21 5.70
CA PRO A 166 -49.05 -39.66 6.35
C PRO A 166 -48.78 -39.84 7.86
N GLY A 167 -49.61 -39.16 8.66
CA GLY A 167 -49.82 -39.25 10.11
C GLY A 167 -48.80 -39.98 10.99
N ILE A 168 -48.29 -39.25 11.99
CA ILE A 168 -48.31 -39.77 13.37
C ILE A 168 -49.68 -39.43 13.95
#